data_AF-A0A934AQP7-F1
#
_entry.id   AF-A0A934AQP7-F1
#
_cell.length_a   1.000
_cell.length_b   1.000
_cell.length_c   1.000
_cell.angle_alpha   90.00
_cell.angle_beta   90.00
_cell.angle_gamma   90.00
#
_symmetry.space_group_name_H-M   'P 1'
#
loop_
_entity.id
_entity.type
_entity.pdbx_description
1 polymer ?
#
loop_
_entity_poly.entity_id
_entity_poly.type
_entity_poly.pdbx_seq_one_letter_code
_entity_poly.pdbx_strand_id
1 'polypeptide(L)'
;MHNIQLAAGQIVQQVLADGRNLNQVLDESLRKKAVWTLAQRAALQDMSYGTLRFYGQLRALLGLLLHKPMLDQRIYYVLLVALYQLQYSKAAPHAVVDHAVRSAQMLNAKVSGLVNAILRNFLRSRDALLEQAALRAEGKYSYPQWWIDELQAQYGERSAAMLTAGNLHPPMTLRVNQRRGTTA
;
A
#
# COMPACT_ATOMS: atom_id res chain seq x y z
N MET A 1 -1.34 4.25 20.60
CA MET A 1 -0.79 3.53 19.42
C MET A 1 -1.81 3.37 18.28
N HIS A 2 -3.10 3.51 18.58
CA HIS A 2 -4.20 3.37 17.64
C HIS A 2 -4.20 4.49 16.60
N ASN A 3 -4.54 4.17 15.34
CA ASN A 3 -4.69 5.12 14.21
C ASN A 3 -3.45 5.33 13.29
N ILE A 4 -2.52 4.37 13.19
CA ILE A 4 -1.46 4.43 12.16
C ILE A 4 -2.02 4.01 10.79
N GLN A 5 -2.77 2.90 10.72
CA GLN A 5 -3.40 2.44 9.47
C GLN A 5 -4.40 3.45 8.92
N LEU A 6 -5.20 4.08 9.78
CA LEU A 6 -6.12 5.12 9.35
C LEU A 6 -5.36 6.39 8.90
N ALA A 7 -4.27 6.77 9.55
CA ALA A 7 -3.40 7.84 9.03
C ALA A 7 -2.77 7.49 7.67
N ALA A 8 -2.28 6.26 7.49
CA ALA A 8 -1.76 5.78 6.21
C ALA A 8 -2.86 5.77 5.13
N GLY A 9 -4.06 5.31 5.47
CA GLY A 9 -5.22 5.31 4.57
C GLY A 9 -5.59 6.72 4.11
N GLN A 10 -5.54 7.71 5.01
CA GLN A 10 -5.75 9.12 4.68
C GLN A 10 -4.64 9.69 3.77
N ILE A 11 -3.39 9.27 3.96
CA ILE A 11 -2.27 9.68 3.09
C ILE A 11 -2.48 9.08 1.68
N VAL A 12 -2.75 7.78 1.60
CA VAL A 12 -2.98 7.07 0.34
C VAL A 12 -4.19 7.65 -0.39
N GLN A 13 -5.27 7.98 0.33
CA GLN A 13 -6.44 8.67 -0.23
C GLN A 13 -6.07 10.00 -0.87
N GLN A 14 -5.31 10.85 -0.17
CA GLN A 14 -4.90 12.16 -0.70
C GLN A 14 -4.02 12.05 -1.96
N VAL A 15 -3.21 11.00 -2.06
CA VAL A 15 -2.38 10.77 -3.24
C VAL A 15 -3.24 10.29 -4.41
N LEU A 16 -4.11 9.31 -4.19
CA LEU A 16 -4.86 8.65 -5.27
C LEU A 16 -6.12 9.38 -5.71
N ALA A 17 -6.85 9.99 -4.78
CA ALA A 17 -8.10 10.71 -5.07
C ALA A 17 -7.84 12.19 -5.36
N ASP A 18 -6.96 12.84 -4.59
CA ASP A 18 -6.73 14.28 -4.69
C ASP A 18 -5.50 14.64 -5.53
N GLY A 19 -4.74 13.64 -6.00
CA GLY A 19 -3.55 13.83 -6.84
C GLY A 19 -2.36 14.49 -6.13
N ARG A 20 -2.33 14.48 -4.79
CA ARG A 20 -1.28 15.14 -4.01
C ARG A 20 0.04 14.35 -4.05
N ASN A 21 1.15 15.05 -3.90
CA ASN A 21 2.47 14.42 -3.80
C ASN A 21 2.65 13.70 -2.45
N LEU A 22 3.05 12.43 -2.49
CA LEU A 22 3.24 11.61 -1.29
C LEU A 22 4.20 12.22 -0.27
N ASN A 23 5.37 12.72 -0.70
CA ASN A 23 6.38 13.25 0.21
C ASN A 23 5.81 14.44 0.99
N GLN A 24 5.06 15.32 0.32
CA GLN A 24 4.42 16.47 0.96
C GLN A 24 3.35 16.04 1.98
N VAL A 25 2.43 15.15 1.59
CA VAL A 25 1.34 14.70 2.47
C VAL A 25 1.90 13.93 3.68
N LEU A 26 2.93 13.11 3.46
CA LEU A 26 3.60 12.35 4.51
C LEU A 26 4.30 13.30 5.50
N ASP A 27 5.06 14.28 5.02
CA ASP A 27 5.70 15.30 5.85
C ASP A 27 4.68 16.12 6.65
N GLU A 28 3.58 16.54 6.03
CA GLU A 28 2.47 17.21 6.72
C GLU A 28 1.88 16.33 7.83
N SER A 29 1.63 15.06 7.56
CA SER A 29 1.09 14.10 8.54
C SER A 29 2.06 13.85 9.69
N LEU A 30 3.37 13.76 9.40
CA LEU A 30 4.43 13.59 10.38
C LEU A 30 4.63 14.84 11.26
N ARG A 31 4.40 16.04 10.72
CA ARG A 31 4.48 17.32 11.46
C ARG A 31 3.21 17.62 12.27
N LYS A 32 2.02 17.35 11.72
CA LYS A 32 0.72 17.64 12.35
C LYS A 32 0.52 16.90 13.68
N LYS A 33 1.17 15.75 13.85
CA LYS A 33 1.14 14.97 15.09
C LYS A 33 2.53 14.94 15.72
N ALA A 34 2.77 15.83 16.69
CA ALA A 34 3.97 15.84 17.53
C ALA A 34 4.15 14.57 18.42
N VAL A 35 3.37 13.51 18.20
CA VAL A 35 3.18 12.37 19.14
C VAL A 35 3.61 11.03 18.53
N TRP A 36 4.10 10.99 17.28
CA TRP A 36 4.58 9.73 16.69
C TRP A 36 5.99 9.38 17.18
N THR A 37 6.14 8.20 17.76
CA THR A 37 7.47 7.62 18.03
C THR A 37 8.20 7.32 16.73
N LEU A 38 9.54 7.18 16.77
CA LEU A 38 10.34 6.84 15.59
C LEU A 38 9.84 5.59 14.87
N ALA A 39 9.47 4.54 15.63
CA ALA A 39 8.92 3.31 15.08
C ALA A 39 7.58 3.55 14.35
N GLN A 40 6.71 4.40 14.89
CA GLN A 40 5.43 4.73 14.24
C GLN A 40 5.61 5.55 12.98
N ARG A 41 6.61 6.46 12.96
CA ARG A 41 6.96 7.22 11.75
C ARG A 41 7.45 6.28 10.65
N ALA A 42 8.37 5.38 10.97
CA ALA A 42 8.87 4.37 10.04
C ALA A 42 7.73 3.48 9.51
N ALA A 43 6.84 3.02 10.39
CA ALA A 43 5.69 2.22 10.00
C ALA A 43 4.70 2.98 9.10
N LEU A 44 4.44 4.27 9.39
CA LEU A 44 3.59 5.11 8.55
C LEU A 44 4.19 5.31 7.16
N GLN A 45 5.49 5.53 7.07
CA GLN A 45 6.21 5.65 5.79
C GLN A 45 6.14 4.34 5.01
N ASP A 46 6.49 3.21 5.63
CA ASP A 46 6.43 1.88 5.00
C ASP A 46 5.04 1.59 4.44
N MET A 47 3.99 1.76 5.25
CA MET A 47 2.61 1.54 4.82
C MET A 47 2.20 2.44 3.66
N SER A 48 2.59 3.73 3.69
CA SER A 48 2.19 4.70 2.67
C SER A 48 2.89 4.42 1.33
N TYR A 49 4.22 4.26 1.33
CA TYR A 49 4.97 3.94 0.12
C TYR A 49 4.61 2.55 -0.42
N GLY A 50 4.49 1.57 0.47
CA GLY A 50 4.22 0.19 0.11
C GLY A 50 2.82 0.00 -0.48
N THR A 51 1.80 0.62 0.10
CA THR A 51 0.43 0.57 -0.44
C THR A 51 0.36 1.19 -1.83
N LEU A 52 1.05 2.32 -2.07
CA LEU A 52 1.08 2.97 -3.38
C LEU A 52 1.87 2.16 -4.42
N ARG A 53 3.03 1.62 -4.01
CA ARG A 53 3.86 0.75 -4.86
C ARG A 53 3.11 -0.50 -5.30
N PHE A 54 2.35 -1.11 -4.40
CA PHE A 54 1.59 -2.32 -4.69
C PHE A 54 0.11 -2.06 -4.98
N TYR A 55 -0.26 -0.83 -5.35
CA TYR A 55 -1.66 -0.43 -5.49
C TYR A 55 -2.45 -1.28 -6.49
N GLY A 56 -1.89 -1.59 -7.66
CA GLY A 56 -2.58 -2.40 -8.68
C GLY A 56 -2.94 -3.80 -8.17
N GLN A 57 -2.00 -4.46 -7.50
CA GLN A 57 -2.24 -5.76 -6.86
C GLN A 57 -3.27 -5.65 -5.73
N LEU A 58 -3.12 -4.69 -4.82
CA LEU A 58 -4.02 -4.54 -3.67
C LEU A 58 -5.45 -4.20 -4.10
N ARG A 59 -5.61 -3.38 -5.14
CA ARG A 59 -6.90 -3.09 -5.78
C ARG A 59 -7.51 -4.34 -6.39
N ALA A 60 -6.72 -5.14 -7.11
CA ALA A 60 -7.19 -6.39 -7.69
C ALA A 60 -7.65 -7.38 -6.61
N LEU A 61 -6.84 -7.57 -5.55
CA LEU A 61 -7.20 -8.39 -4.39
C LEU A 61 -8.47 -7.92 -3.71
N LEU A 62 -8.58 -6.61 -3.44
CA LEU A 62 -9.75 -6.04 -2.80
C LEU A 62 -11.00 -6.18 -3.68
N GLY A 63 -10.86 -6.07 -5.00
CA GLY A 63 -11.93 -6.34 -5.96
C GLY A 63 -12.42 -7.79 -5.97
N LEU A 64 -11.53 -8.77 -5.75
CA LEU A 64 -11.89 -10.18 -5.60
C LEU A 64 -12.58 -10.47 -4.26
N LEU A 65 -12.22 -9.72 -3.22
CA LEU A 65 -12.76 -9.89 -1.87
C LEU A 65 -14.10 -9.18 -1.65
N LEU A 66 -14.40 -8.15 -2.46
CA LEU A 66 -15.63 -7.36 -2.36
C LEU A 66 -16.69 -7.87 -3.34
N HIS A 67 -17.86 -8.24 -2.82
CA HIS A 67 -19.03 -8.55 -3.66
C HIS A 67 -19.69 -7.30 -4.26
N LYS A 68 -19.54 -6.14 -3.60
CA LYS A 68 -20.05 -4.84 -4.05
C LYS A 68 -18.99 -3.78 -3.80
N PRO A 69 -18.92 -2.72 -4.63
CA PRO A 69 -18.01 -1.61 -4.40
C PRO A 69 -18.17 -1.02 -2.99
N MET A 70 -17.03 -0.73 -2.34
CA MET A 70 -17.04 -0.06 -1.04
C MET A 70 -17.42 1.41 -1.21
N LEU A 71 -18.56 1.81 -0.65
CA LEU A 71 -19.07 3.18 -0.75
C LEU A 71 -18.22 4.17 0.06
N ASP A 72 -17.78 3.77 1.26
CA ASP A 72 -16.92 4.62 2.08
C ASP A 72 -15.46 4.51 1.63
N GLN A 73 -15.01 5.51 0.88
CA GLN A 73 -13.64 5.56 0.36
C GLN A 73 -12.59 5.51 1.48
N ARG A 74 -12.87 6.06 2.66
CA ARG A 74 -11.91 6.04 3.78
C ARG A 74 -11.66 4.61 4.25
N ILE A 75 -12.71 3.79 4.31
CA ILE A 75 -12.62 2.36 4.63
C ILE A 75 -11.90 1.60 3.53
N TYR A 76 -12.18 1.93 2.27
CA TYR A 76 -11.48 1.34 1.12
C TYR A 76 -9.96 1.50 1.23
N TYR A 77 -9.46 2.71 1.51
CA TYR A 77 -8.02 2.94 1.67
C TYR A 77 -7.43 2.28 2.92
N VAL A 78 -8.19 2.18 4.02
CA VAL A 78 -7.76 1.40 5.20
C VAL A 78 -7.63 -0.10 4.86
N LEU A 79 -8.53 -0.65 4.06
CA LEU A 79 -8.46 -2.04 3.60
C LEU A 79 -7.23 -2.27 2.72
N LEU A 80 -6.90 -1.36 1.81
CA LEU A 80 -5.68 -1.45 0.99
C LEU A 80 -4.42 -1.46 1.85
N VAL A 81 -4.33 -0.57 2.84
CA VAL A 81 -3.21 -0.53 3.80
C VAL A 81 -3.13 -1.83 4.60
N ALA A 82 -4.26 -2.34 5.09
CA ALA A 82 -4.29 -3.60 5.84
C ALA A 82 -3.85 -4.78 4.97
N LEU A 83 -4.32 -4.87 3.72
CA LEU A 83 -3.89 -5.90 2.76
C LEU A 83 -2.39 -5.80 2.46
N TYR A 84 -1.85 -4.58 2.29
CA TYR A 84 -0.41 -4.38 2.15
C TYR A 84 0.35 -4.97 3.33
N GLN A 85 -0.07 -4.65 4.55
CA GLN A 85 0.59 -5.15 5.74
C GLN A 85 0.51 -6.67 5.87
N LEU A 86 -0.65 -7.27 5.59
CA LEU A 86 -0.82 -8.72 5.64
C LEU A 86 0.04 -9.45 4.60
N GLN A 87 0.29 -8.81 3.46
CA GLN A 87 1.04 -9.41 2.36
C GLN A 87 2.56 -9.21 2.48
N TYR A 88 3.00 -8.02 2.90
CA TYR A 88 4.39 -7.58 2.76
C TYR A 88 5.08 -7.23 4.09
N SER A 89 4.33 -7.00 5.17
CA SER A 89 4.92 -6.64 6.46
C SER A 89 5.17 -7.88 7.33
N LYS A 90 6.04 -7.72 8.34
CA LYS A 90 6.29 -8.74 9.38
C LYS A 90 5.32 -8.63 10.57
N ALA A 91 4.31 -7.76 10.50
CA ALA A 91 3.36 -7.57 11.59
C ALA A 91 2.48 -8.82 11.76
N ALA A 92 2.13 -9.15 13.02
CA ALA A 92 1.30 -10.31 13.30
C ALA A 92 -0.10 -10.13 12.65
N PRO A 93 -0.60 -11.12 11.87
CA PRO A 93 -1.84 -10.96 11.11
C PRO A 93 -3.05 -10.54 11.95
N HIS A 94 -3.19 -11.13 13.14
CA HIS A 94 -4.29 -10.79 14.06
C HIS A 94 -4.24 -9.32 14.52
N ALA A 95 -3.05 -8.77 14.74
CA ALA A 95 -2.88 -7.38 15.14
C ALA A 95 -3.20 -6.42 13.98
N VAL A 96 -2.81 -6.76 12.74
CA VAL A 96 -3.16 -5.99 11.54
C VAL A 96 -4.68 -5.93 11.34
N VAL A 97 -5.36 -7.07 11.51
CA VAL A 97 -6.82 -7.15 11.43
C VAL A 97 -7.49 -6.34 12.54
N ASP A 98 -7.07 -6.51 13.80
CA ASP A 98 -7.62 -5.74 14.93
C ASP A 98 -7.48 -4.23 14.72
N HIS A 99 -6.30 -3.76 14.29
CA HIS A 99 -6.08 -2.35 13.99
C HIS A 99 -6.98 -1.84 12.85
N ALA A 100 -7.24 -2.65 11.83
CA ALA A 100 -8.06 -2.26 10.69
C ALA A 100 -9.54 -2.19 11.10
N VAL A 101 -9.99 -3.14 11.91
CA VAL A 101 -11.35 -3.17 12.48
C VAL A 101 -11.57 -1.96 13.38
N ARG A 102 -10.62 -1.63 14.26
CA ARG A 102 -10.71 -0.41 15.10
C ARG A 102 -10.70 0.87 14.28
N SER A 103 -9.86 0.94 13.25
CA SER A 103 -9.84 2.06 12.29
C SER A 103 -11.21 2.22 11.61
N ALA A 104 -11.83 1.11 11.21
CA ALA A 104 -13.17 1.10 10.65
C ALA A 104 -14.23 1.50 11.67
N GLN A 105 -14.14 1.08 12.94
CA GLN A 105 -15.05 1.49 14.00
C GLN A 105 -15.07 3.01 14.20
N MET A 106 -13.90 3.66 14.13
CA MET A 106 -13.78 5.12 14.24
C MET A 106 -14.42 5.87 13.06
N LEU A 107 -14.39 5.29 11.86
CA LEU A 107 -14.94 5.91 10.65
C LEU A 107 -16.43 5.62 10.46
N ASN A 108 -16.81 4.36 10.66
CA ASN A 108 -18.15 3.83 10.51
C ASN A 108 -18.27 2.47 11.22
N ALA A 109 -18.78 2.47 12.45
CA ALA A 109 -18.94 1.26 13.27
C ALA A 109 -19.72 0.13 12.58
N LYS A 110 -20.69 0.45 11.72
CA LYS A 110 -21.55 -0.53 11.04
C LYS A 110 -20.79 -1.44 10.07
N VAL A 111 -19.65 -0.99 9.52
CA VAL A 111 -18.88 -1.76 8.53
C VAL A 111 -17.66 -2.47 9.13
N SER A 112 -17.43 -2.31 10.44
CA SER A 112 -16.29 -2.93 11.12
C SER A 112 -16.30 -4.47 11.05
N GLY A 113 -17.49 -5.09 11.14
CA GLY A 113 -17.67 -6.53 10.94
C GLY A 113 -17.34 -6.99 9.52
N LEU A 114 -17.68 -6.18 8.52
CA LEU A 114 -17.33 -6.44 7.12
C LEU A 114 -15.82 -6.36 6.89
N VAL A 115 -15.13 -5.36 7.45
CA VAL A 115 -13.66 -5.24 7.37
C VAL A 115 -12.98 -6.48 7.95
N ASN A 116 -13.42 -6.94 9.12
CA ASN A 116 -12.91 -8.17 9.73
C ASN A 116 -13.13 -9.38 8.81
N ALA A 117 -14.34 -9.54 8.27
CA ALA A 117 -14.68 -10.66 7.38
C ALA A 117 -13.82 -10.67 6.11
N ILE A 118 -13.63 -9.52 5.47
CA ILE A 118 -12.78 -9.36 4.27
C ILE A 118 -11.34 -9.79 4.56
N LEU A 119 -10.73 -9.24 5.62
CA LEU A 119 -9.33 -9.52 5.91
C LEU A 119 -9.10 -10.96 6.38
N ARG A 120 -10.05 -11.54 7.11
CA ARG A 120 -10.00 -12.97 7.48
C ARG A 120 -10.20 -13.88 6.27
N ASN A 121 -11.05 -13.50 5.32
CA ASN A 121 -11.20 -14.24 4.07
C ASN A 121 -9.90 -14.20 3.25
N PHE A 122 -9.25 -13.03 3.17
CA PHE A 122 -7.93 -12.90 2.55
C PHE A 122 -6.91 -13.86 3.19
N LEU A 123 -6.82 -13.89 4.53
CA LEU A 123 -5.88 -14.77 5.22
C LEU A 123 -6.12 -16.26 4.95
N ARG A 124 -7.38 -16.68 4.80
CA ARG A 124 -7.75 -18.08 4.55
C ARG A 124 -7.47 -18.50 3.10
N SER A 125 -7.65 -17.60 2.14
CA SER A 125 -7.59 -17.90 0.70
C SER A 125 -6.48 -17.12 -0.01
N ARG A 126 -5.41 -16.77 0.73
CA ARG A 126 -4.37 -15.83 0.30
C ARG A 126 -3.74 -16.23 -1.03
N ASP A 127 -3.22 -17.44 -1.13
CA ASP A 127 -2.44 -17.88 -2.29
C ASP A 127 -3.31 -17.92 -3.56
N ALA A 128 -4.52 -18.48 -3.45
CA ALA A 128 -5.49 -18.50 -4.54
C ALA A 128 -5.90 -17.08 -5.00
N LEU A 129 -6.08 -16.15 -4.06
CA LEU A 129 -6.40 -14.75 -4.39
C LEU A 129 -5.23 -14.04 -5.08
N LEU A 130 -3.99 -14.31 -4.67
CA LEU A 130 -2.79 -13.76 -5.30
C LEU A 130 -2.62 -14.29 -6.73
N GLU A 131 -2.81 -15.60 -6.93
CA GLU A 131 -2.80 -16.22 -8.26
C GLU A 131 -3.89 -15.60 -9.15
N GLN A 132 -5.11 -15.49 -8.65
CA GLN A 132 -6.23 -14.91 -9.39
C GLN A 132 -6.01 -13.43 -9.72
N ALA A 133 -5.44 -12.65 -8.79
CA ALA A 133 -5.09 -11.25 -9.04
C ALA A 133 -3.99 -11.13 -10.12
N ALA A 134 -3.04 -12.06 -10.15
CA ALA A 134 -1.95 -12.08 -11.12
C ALA A 134 -2.38 -12.48 -12.54
N LEU A 135 -3.61 -12.96 -12.74
CA LEU A 135 -4.17 -13.21 -14.09
C LEU A 135 -4.35 -11.92 -14.90
N ARG A 136 -4.45 -10.76 -14.23
CA ARG A 136 -4.47 -9.45 -14.89
C ARG A 136 -3.11 -8.77 -14.72
N ALA A 137 -2.65 -8.11 -15.78
CA ALA A 137 -1.35 -7.45 -15.79
C ALA A 137 -1.22 -6.40 -14.67
N GLU A 138 -2.26 -5.60 -14.42
CA GLU A 138 -2.28 -4.63 -13.30
C GLU A 138 -2.11 -5.29 -11.93
N GLY A 139 -2.70 -6.49 -11.73
CA GLY A 139 -2.58 -7.21 -10.46
C GLY A 139 -1.24 -7.92 -10.30
N LYS A 140 -0.64 -8.38 -11.41
CA LYS A 140 0.68 -9.00 -11.44
C LYS A 140 1.80 -7.98 -11.23
N TYR A 141 1.78 -6.89 -12.00
CA TYR A 141 2.87 -5.92 -12.04
C TYR A 141 2.63 -4.72 -11.13
N SER A 142 1.41 -4.46 -10.69
CA SER A 142 1.08 -3.30 -9.85
C SER A 142 1.26 -1.92 -10.51
N TYR A 143 1.16 -1.89 -11.84
CA TYR A 143 1.14 -0.67 -12.64
C TYR A 143 -0.21 -0.50 -13.35
N PRO A 144 -0.61 0.72 -13.70
CA PRO A 144 -1.78 0.92 -14.53
C PRO A 144 -1.56 0.32 -15.93
N GLN A 145 -2.64 -0.19 -16.54
CA GLN A 145 -2.56 -0.92 -17.81
C GLN A 145 -1.82 -0.15 -18.92
N TRP A 146 -2.10 1.15 -19.07
CA TRP A 146 -1.46 1.99 -20.08
C TRP A 146 0.07 2.02 -19.98
N TRP A 147 0.63 1.95 -18.78
CA TRP A 147 2.09 1.96 -18.57
C TRP A 147 2.71 0.61 -18.89
N ILE A 148 1.98 -0.47 -18.59
CA ILE A 148 2.39 -1.83 -18.95
C ILE A 148 2.44 -1.96 -20.46
N ASP A 149 1.39 -1.49 -21.15
CA ASP A 149 1.29 -1.53 -22.60
C ASP A 149 2.42 -0.72 -23.26
N GLU A 150 2.72 0.48 -22.74
CA GLU A 150 3.82 1.33 -23.22
C GLU A 150 5.19 0.63 -23.09
N LEU A 151 5.50 0.08 -21.92
CA LEU A 151 6.76 -0.64 -21.72
C LEU A 151 6.84 -1.89 -22.58
N GLN A 152 5.73 -2.60 -22.77
CA GLN A 152 5.70 -3.78 -23.63
C GLN A 152 5.90 -3.40 -25.10
N ALA A 153 5.30 -2.30 -25.57
CA ALA A 153 5.51 -1.79 -26.92
C ALA A 153 6.97 -1.37 -27.17
N GLN A 154 7.60 -0.72 -26.19
CA GLN A 154 8.96 -0.19 -26.34
C GLN A 154 10.06 -1.24 -26.09
N TYR A 155 9.86 -2.17 -25.16
CA TYR A 155 10.92 -3.07 -24.67
C TYR A 155 10.60 -4.57 -24.83
N GLY A 156 9.42 -4.93 -25.37
CA GLY A 156 9.03 -6.32 -25.63
C GLY A 156 9.14 -7.20 -24.39
N GLU A 157 9.83 -8.33 -24.51
CA GLU A 157 10.01 -9.31 -23.43
C GLU A 157 10.77 -8.74 -22.20
N ARG A 158 11.59 -7.70 -22.37
CA ARG A 158 12.35 -7.08 -21.26
C ARG A 158 11.45 -6.30 -20.31
N SER A 159 10.28 -5.86 -20.76
CA SER A 159 9.33 -5.08 -19.96
C SER A 159 8.94 -5.78 -18.65
N ALA A 160 8.77 -7.11 -18.68
CA ALA A 160 8.40 -7.89 -17.49
C ALA A 160 9.46 -7.83 -16.38
N ALA A 161 10.75 -7.89 -16.74
CA ALA A 161 11.85 -7.75 -15.79
C ALA A 161 11.94 -6.32 -15.24
N MET A 162 11.71 -5.30 -16.07
CA MET A 162 11.70 -3.89 -15.65
C MET A 162 10.57 -3.59 -14.66
N LEU A 163 9.35 -4.03 -14.97
CA LEU A 163 8.18 -3.87 -14.09
C LEU A 163 8.42 -4.56 -12.74
N THR A 164 8.97 -5.78 -12.77
CA THR A 164 9.31 -6.54 -11.55
C THR A 164 10.38 -5.83 -10.74
N ALA A 165 11.45 -5.36 -11.38
CA ALA A 165 12.55 -4.64 -10.73
C ALA A 165 12.09 -3.32 -10.10
N GLY A 166 11.20 -2.58 -10.77
CA GLY A 166 10.65 -1.32 -10.25
C GLY A 166 9.87 -1.48 -8.94
N ASN A 167 9.33 -2.67 -8.67
CA ASN A 167 8.66 -2.98 -7.40
C ASN A 167 9.61 -3.37 -6.26
N LEU A 168 10.89 -3.65 -6.54
CA LEU A 168 11.88 -3.97 -5.49
C LEU A 168 12.22 -2.74 -4.65
N HIS A 169 12.58 -2.96 -3.38
CA HIS A 169 13.03 -1.87 -2.51
C HIS A 169 14.23 -1.13 -3.12
N PRO A 170 14.17 0.21 -3.27
CA PRO A 170 15.23 0.95 -3.92
C PRO A 170 16.50 0.92 -3.05
N PRO A 171 17.69 0.73 -3.64
CA PRO A 171 18.93 0.83 -2.90
C PRO A 171 19.18 2.27 -2.45
N MET A 172 19.78 2.45 -1.28
CA MET A 172 20.25 3.78 -0.84
C MET A 172 21.52 4.15 -1.62
N THR A 173 21.36 4.98 -2.66
CA THR A 173 22.49 5.48 -3.45
C THR A 173 23.00 6.78 -2.85
N LEU A 174 24.30 6.82 -2.52
CA LEU A 174 24.99 8.01 -2.05
C LEU A 174 25.97 8.51 -3.11
N ARG A 175 26.11 9.83 -3.24
CA ARG A 175 27.12 10.46 -4.09
C ARG A 175 28.01 11.37 -3.25
N VAL A 176 29.29 11.02 -3.13
CA VAL A 176 30.27 11.83 -2.39
C VAL A 176 30.53 13.13 -3.13
N ASN A 177 30.46 14.24 -2.40
CA ASN A 177 30.89 15.54 -2.93
C ASN A 177 32.42 15.61 -2.90
N GLN A 178 33.04 15.35 -4.05
CA GLN A 178 34.50 15.31 -4.22
C GLN A 178 35.23 16.62 -3.87
N ARG A 179 34.52 17.75 -3.76
CA ARG A 179 35.10 19.02 -3.27
C ARG A 179 35.31 19.05 -1.76
N ARG A 180 34.72 18.11 -1.01
CA ARG A 180 34.71 18.07 0.46
C ARG A 180 35.24 16.76 1.05
N GLY A 181 35.52 15.74 0.22
CA GLY A 181 36.05 14.45 0.65
C GLY A 181 36.15 13.45 -0.50
N THR A 182 36.80 12.32 -0.27
CA THR A 182 36.95 11.23 -1.24
C THR A 182 36.16 10.00 -0.82
N THR A 183 35.85 9.11 -1.77
CA THR A 183 35.32 7.77 -1.49
C THR A 183 36.48 6.88 -1.02
N ALA A 184 36.84 6.97 0.25
CA ALA A 184 37.77 6.06 0.91
C ALA A 184 37.01 5.24 1.96
#